data_AF-A0A537B7A8-F1
#
_entry.id   AF-A0A537B7A8-F1
#
_cell.length_a   1.000
_cell.length_b   1.000
_cell.length_c   1.000
_cell.angle_alpha   90.00
_cell.angle_beta   90.00
_cell.angle_gamma   90.00
#
_symmetry.space_group_name_H-M   'P 1'
#
loop_
_entity.id
_entity.type
_entity.pdbx_description
1 polymer ?
#
loop_
_entity_poly.entity_id
_entity_poly.type
_entity_poly.pdbx_seq_one_letter_code
_entity_poly.pdbx_strand_id
1 'polypeptide(L)'
;MSRFISSLEQIKPGDQVVCYDGGSSAMAARLWWMLRWVGHEAVAVLDGGLAKWLHEGRPTTHEVTRFARSSYPVRPPAAQAVDVALVEREGAKLLLLDARAPARFRGEHEPIDPIAGRIPGAKNRFSADNLAPQG
;
A
#
# COMPACT_ATOMS: atom_id res chain seq x y z
N MET A 1 14.67 5.48 -1.13
CA MET A 1 14.73 4.10 -1.66
C MET A 1 15.66 3.18 -0.88
N SER A 2 16.93 3.58 -0.67
CA SER A 2 17.91 2.79 0.09
C SER A 2 17.39 2.27 1.45
N ARG A 3 16.73 3.09 2.27
CA ARG A 3 16.18 2.65 3.56
C ARG A 3 15.09 1.56 3.46
N PHE A 4 14.26 1.58 2.42
CA PHE A 4 13.25 0.54 2.22
C PHE A 4 13.92 -0.77 1.83
N ILE A 5 14.83 -0.76 0.87
CA ILE A 5 15.57 -1.95 0.45
C ILE A 5 16.37 -2.55 1.61
N SER A 6 17.00 -1.73 2.45
CA SER A 6 17.69 -2.20 3.66
C SER A 6 16.77 -2.91 4.66
N SER A 7 15.47 -2.59 4.67
CA SER A 7 14.50 -3.30 5.51
C SER A 7 14.13 -4.69 4.97
N LEU A 8 14.43 -4.98 3.70
CA LEU A 8 14.15 -6.27 3.05
C LEU A 8 15.31 -7.27 3.20
N GLU A 9 16.39 -6.88 3.88
CA GLU A 9 17.58 -7.73 4.09
C GLU A 9 17.30 -8.99 4.91
N GLN A 10 16.08 -9.24 5.39
CA GLN A 10 15.70 -10.48 6.08
C GLN A 10 14.66 -11.28 5.31
N ILE A 11 14.38 -10.90 4.05
CA ILE A 11 13.43 -11.54 3.15
C ILE A 11 14.21 -12.09 1.95
N LYS A 12 14.03 -13.36 1.59
CA LYS A 12 14.65 -13.93 0.39
C LYS A 12 13.79 -13.66 -0.84
N PRO A 13 14.37 -13.65 -2.06
CA PRO A 13 13.62 -13.34 -3.27
C PRO A 13 12.48 -14.32 -3.58
N GLY A 14 12.57 -15.56 -3.09
CA GLY A 14 11.54 -16.59 -3.26
C GLY A 14 10.56 -16.70 -2.10
N ASP A 15 10.70 -15.89 -1.04
CA ASP A 15 9.80 -15.96 0.10
C ASP A 15 8.42 -15.41 -0.26
N GLN A 16 7.36 -16.11 0.13
CA GLN A 16 6.01 -15.55 0.12
C GLN A 16 5.90 -14.52 1.23
N VAL A 17 5.65 -13.27 0.86
CA VAL A 17 5.39 -12.18 1.81
C VAL A 17 3.88 -11.96 1.91
N VAL A 18 3.34 -12.02 3.13
CA VAL A 18 1.93 -11.71 3.38
C VAL A 18 1.86 -10.41 4.18
N CYS A 19 1.34 -9.36 3.56
CA CYS A 19 1.21 -8.04 4.17
C CYS A 19 -0.09 -7.94 4.95
N TYR A 20 -0.02 -7.42 6.18
CA TYR A 20 -1.18 -7.06 6.98
C TYR A 20 -0.88 -5.80 7.78
N ASP A 21 -1.92 -5.11 8.23
CA ASP A 21 -1.83 -4.03 9.20
C ASP A 21 -2.95 -4.17 10.24
N GLY A 22 -2.89 -3.35 11.29
CA GLY A 22 -3.90 -3.31 12.35
C GLY A 22 -5.10 -2.40 12.04
N GLY A 23 -5.22 -1.90 10.81
CA GLY A 23 -6.22 -0.92 10.40
C GLY A 23 -7.01 -1.37 9.18
N SER A 24 -7.21 -0.44 8.23
CA SER A 24 -8.04 -0.64 7.04
C SER A 24 -7.34 -1.38 5.89
N SER A 25 -6.24 -2.10 6.15
CA SER A 25 -5.40 -2.72 5.11
C SER A 25 -4.74 -1.74 4.12
N ALA A 26 -4.90 -0.42 4.33
CA ALA A 26 -4.33 0.58 3.43
C ALA A 26 -2.79 0.55 3.43
N MET A 27 -2.17 0.31 4.59
CA MET A 27 -0.71 0.21 4.67
C MET A 27 -0.22 -1.16 4.21
N ALA A 28 -0.99 -2.22 4.45
CA ALA A 28 -0.74 -3.54 3.90
C ALA A 28 -0.73 -3.52 2.36
N ALA A 29 -1.74 -2.90 1.75
CA ALA A 29 -1.83 -2.73 0.29
C ALA A 29 -0.68 -1.85 -0.25
N ARG A 30 -0.28 -0.81 0.49
CA ARG A 30 0.88 0.03 0.16
C ARG A 30 2.17 -0.80 0.14
N LEU A 31 2.42 -1.63 1.16
CA LEU A 31 3.59 -2.51 1.22
C LEU A 31 3.57 -3.56 0.09
N TRP A 32 2.42 -4.18 -0.15
CA TRP A 32 2.22 -5.09 -1.29
C TRP A 32 2.62 -4.44 -2.62
N TRP A 33 2.14 -3.22 -2.89
CA TRP A 33 2.53 -2.49 -4.09
C TRP A 33 4.02 -2.17 -4.12
N MET A 34 4.62 -1.77 -2.99
CA MET A 34 6.05 -1.43 -2.93
C MET A 34 6.95 -2.64 -3.22
N LEU A 35 6.60 -3.81 -2.70
CA LEU A 35 7.30 -5.07 -2.97
C LEU A 35 7.24 -5.41 -4.46
N ARG A 36 6.07 -5.32 -5.09
CA ARG A 36 5.93 -5.48 -6.54
C ARG A 36 6.70 -4.43 -7.33
N TRP A 37 6.71 -3.19 -6.86
CA TRP A 37 7.43 -2.09 -7.47
C TRP A 37 8.96 -2.27 -7.41
N VAL A 38 9.50 -3.07 -6.47
CA VAL A 38 10.93 -3.49 -6.49
C VAL A 38 11.17 -4.87 -7.10
N GLY A 39 10.11 -5.49 -7.65
CA GLY A 39 10.17 -6.73 -8.41
C GLY A 39 9.97 -8.02 -7.60
N HIS A 40 9.40 -7.94 -6.41
CA HIS A 40 9.01 -9.11 -5.61
C HIS A 40 7.59 -9.52 -5.92
N GLU A 41 7.45 -10.65 -6.61
CA GLU A 41 6.17 -11.10 -7.16
C GLU A 41 5.38 -11.97 -6.17
N ALA A 42 6.08 -12.75 -5.34
CA ALA A 42 5.50 -13.62 -4.32
C ALA A 42 5.03 -12.80 -3.10
N VAL A 43 3.98 -12.01 -3.31
CA VAL A 43 3.41 -11.11 -2.29
C VAL A 43 1.89 -11.08 -2.35
N ALA A 44 1.26 -11.13 -1.18
CA ALA A 44 -0.19 -11.08 -1.00
C ALA A 44 -0.57 -10.15 0.15
N VAL A 45 -1.84 -9.74 0.20
CA VAL A 45 -2.43 -9.04 1.34
C VAL A 45 -3.30 -10.03 2.12
N LEU A 46 -3.26 -10.00 3.44
CA LEU A 46 -4.09 -10.84 4.29
C LEU A 46 -5.57 -10.41 4.20
N ASP A 47 -6.41 -11.27 3.63
CA ASP A 47 -7.85 -11.05 3.52
C ASP A 47 -8.51 -10.92 4.90
N GLY A 48 -9.27 -9.83 5.10
CA GLY A 48 -9.84 -9.44 6.39
C GLY A 48 -8.85 -8.91 7.45
N GLY A 49 -7.55 -8.87 7.13
CA GLY A 49 -6.52 -8.29 7.97
C GLY A 49 -6.35 -8.95 9.35
N LEU A 50 -5.66 -8.25 10.25
CA LEU A 50 -5.40 -8.76 11.61
C LEU A 50 -6.69 -8.89 12.44
N ALA A 51 -7.68 -8.04 12.20
CA ALA A 51 -8.95 -8.06 12.93
C ALA A 51 -9.69 -9.40 12.74
N LYS A 52 -9.83 -9.87 11.49
CA LYS A 52 -10.42 -11.17 11.18
C LYS A 52 -9.57 -12.32 11.74
N TRP A 53 -8.25 -12.24 11.61
CA TRP A 53 -7.33 -13.25 12.16
C TRP A 53 -7.53 -13.47 13.67
N LEU A 54 -7.64 -12.38 14.42
CA LEU A 54 -7.91 -12.41 15.86
C LEU A 54 -9.32 -12.91 16.18
N HIS A 55 -10.32 -12.46 15.42
CA HIS A 55 -11.72 -12.89 15.60
C HIS A 55 -11.89 -14.40 15.40
N GLU A 56 -11.17 -14.97 14.44
CA GLU A 56 -11.15 -16.41 14.17
C GLU A 56 -10.30 -17.22 15.19
N GLY A 57 -9.72 -16.58 16.20
CA GLY A 57 -8.93 -17.23 17.23
C GLY A 57 -7.62 -17.82 16.72
N ARG A 58 -7.07 -17.29 15.62
CA ARG A 58 -5.83 -17.81 15.04
C ARG A 58 -4.61 -17.43 15.88
N PRO A 59 -3.53 -18.23 15.84
CA PRO A 59 -2.36 -18.02 16.70
C PRO A 59 -1.69 -16.66 16.49
N THR A 60 -1.19 -16.09 17.58
CA THR A 60 -0.32 -14.90 17.59
C THR A 60 0.84 -15.13 18.57
N THR A 61 1.90 -14.35 18.43
CA THR A 61 3.05 -14.39 19.34
C THR A 61 3.58 -12.99 19.59
N HIS A 62 4.16 -12.78 20.78
CA HIS A 62 4.93 -11.59 21.12
C HIS A 62 6.44 -11.79 20.87
N GLU A 63 6.85 -13.00 20.48
CA GLU A 63 8.24 -13.30 20.17
C GLU A 63 8.68 -12.56 18.89
N VAL A 64 9.81 -11.86 18.97
CA VAL A 64 10.41 -11.18 17.83
C VAL A 64 11.46 -12.10 17.20
N THR A 65 11.09 -12.79 16.13
CA THR A 65 12.01 -13.64 15.37
C THR A 65 12.97 -12.80 14.53
N ARG A 66 14.24 -13.20 14.47
CA ARG A 66 15.25 -12.63 13.56
C ARG A 66 15.61 -13.65 12.49
N PHE A 67 15.50 -13.26 11.23
CA PHE A 67 15.93 -14.10 10.12
C PHE A 67 17.36 -13.76 9.69
N ALA A 68 18.03 -14.74 9.07
CA ALA A 68 19.34 -14.53 8.48
C ALA A 68 19.27 -13.46 7.38
N ARG A 69 20.33 -12.68 7.25
CA ARG A 69 20.40 -11.67 6.19
C ARG A 69 20.33 -12.31 4.80
N SER A 70 19.65 -11.66 3.88
CA SER A 70 19.51 -12.02 2.47
C SER A 70 20.01 -10.89 1.58
N SER A 71 20.50 -11.25 0.39
CA SER A 71 20.68 -10.28 -0.68
C SER A 71 19.36 -10.20 -1.44
N TYR A 72 18.71 -9.05 -1.36
CA TYR A 72 17.47 -8.81 -2.09
C TYR A 72 17.77 -8.11 -3.41
N PRO A 73 17.61 -8.77 -4.57
CA PRO A 73 17.87 -8.15 -5.84
C PRO A 73 16.76 -7.15 -6.13
N VAL A 74 17.13 -5.87 -6.25
CA VAL A 74 16.23 -4.86 -6.82
C VAL A 74 16.14 -5.15 -8.32
N ARG A 75 14.97 -5.56 -8.78
CA ARG A 75 14.69 -5.70 -10.22
C ARG A 75 14.09 -4.39 -10.74
N PRO A 76 14.10 -4.16 -12.06
CA PRO A 76 13.34 -3.06 -12.66
C PRO A 76 11.89 -3.09 -12.17
N PRO A 77 11.25 -1.92 -11.93
CA PRO A 77 9.92 -1.89 -11.36
C PRO A 77 8.90 -2.68 -12.19
N ALA A 78 8.23 -3.65 -11.56
CA ALA A 78 7.15 -4.40 -12.21
C ALA A 78 5.79 -3.67 -12.11
N ALA A 79 5.68 -2.68 -11.22
CA ALA A 79 4.51 -1.81 -11.09
C ALA A 79 4.81 -0.41 -11.63
N GLN A 80 3.83 0.21 -12.29
CA GLN A 80 3.97 1.58 -12.79
C GLN A 80 3.81 2.57 -11.64
N ALA A 81 4.70 3.56 -11.61
CA ALA A 81 4.55 4.76 -10.79
C ALA A 81 4.32 5.94 -11.74
N VAL A 82 3.45 6.86 -11.33
CA VAL A 82 3.14 8.07 -12.07
C VAL A 82 3.78 9.24 -11.33
N ASP A 83 4.59 10.03 -12.03
CA ASP A 83 5.17 11.25 -11.49
C ASP A 83 4.30 12.48 -11.77
N VAL A 84 4.63 13.60 -11.12
CA VAL A 84 3.89 14.85 -11.27
C VAL A 84 3.94 15.36 -12.71
N ALA A 85 5.10 15.25 -13.38
CA ALA A 85 5.27 15.73 -14.75
C ALA A 85 4.38 14.99 -15.75
N LEU A 86 4.11 13.70 -15.54
CA LEU A 86 3.15 12.93 -16.33
C LEU A 86 1.72 13.39 -16.06
N VAL A 87 1.37 13.64 -14.79
CA VAL A 87 0.03 14.14 -14.44
C VAL A 87 -0.21 15.52 -15.04
N GLU A 88 0.77 16.42 -15.03
CA GLU A 88 0.66 17.76 -15.61
C GLU A 88 0.48 17.71 -17.13
N ARG A 89 1.21 16.83 -17.83
CA ARG A 89 1.14 16.72 -19.29
C ARG A 89 -0.08 15.95 -19.79
N GLU A 90 -0.42 14.84 -19.14
CA GLU A 90 -1.37 13.86 -19.65
C GLU A 90 -2.59 13.67 -18.74
N GLY A 91 -2.63 14.27 -17.54
CA GLY A 91 -3.65 14.00 -16.53
C GLY A 91 -5.08 14.26 -17.01
N ALA A 92 -5.28 15.24 -17.91
CA ALA A 92 -6.58 15.51 -18.53
C ALA A 92 -7.06 14.38 -19.47
N LYS A 93 -6.15 13.53 -19.95
CA LYS A 93 -6.44 12.36 -20.81
C LYS A 93 -6.53 11.06 -20.02
N LEU A 94 -6.23 11.09 -18.73
CA LEU A 94 -6.21 9.93 -17.83
C LEU A 94 -7.39 9.97 -16.87
N LEU A 95 -7.86 8.79 -16.45
CA LEU A 95 -8.73 8.70 -15.29
C LEU A 95 -7.88 8.77 -14.02
N LEU A 96 -7.82 9.95 -13.42
CA LEU A 96 -7.17 10.15 -12.11
C LEU A 96 -8.15 9.76 -10.99
N LEU A 97 -7.81 8.71 -10.24
CA LEU A 97 -8.57 8.28 -9.07
C LEU A 97 -7.90 8.72 -7.78
N ASP A 98 -8.63 9.46 -6.97
CA ASP A 98 -8.23 9.85 -5.62
C ASP A 98 -8.91 8.93 -4.59
N ALA A 99 -8.09 8.21 -3.82
CA ALA A 99 -8.52 7.22 -2.86
C ALA A 99 -8.86 7.79 -1.47
N ARG A 100 -8.68 9.10 -1.26
CA ARG A 100 -8.92 9.76 0.04
C ARG A 100 -10.41 9.79 0.39
N ALA A 101 -10.68 10.06 1.67
CA ALA A 101 -12.04 10.27 2.16
C ALA A 101 -12.76 11.39 1.37
N PRO A 102 -14.08 11.28 1.13
CA PRO A 102 -14.80 12.25 0.31
C PRO A 102 -14.69 13.70 0.79
N ALA A 103 -14.68 13.94 2.10
CA ALA A 103 -14.53 15.28 2.68
C ALA A 103 -13.16 15.92 2.36
N ARG A 104 -12.09 15.11 2.35
CA ARG A 104 -10.73 15.55 1.96
C ARG A 104 -10.66 15.88 0.48
N PHE A 105 -11.22 15.01 -0.37
CA PHE A 105 -11.29 15.22 -1.82
C PHE A 105 -12.10 16.46 -2.22
N ARG A 106 -13.18 16.78 -1.48
CA ARG A 106 -13.96 18.00 -1.69
C ARG A 106 -13.32 19.24 -1.07
N GLY A 107 -12.31 19.07 -0.22
CA GLY A 107 -11.62 20.16 0.47
C GLY A 107 -12.40 20.74 1.65
N GLU A 108 -13.37 20.01 2.18
CA GLU A 108 -14.20 20.44 3.32
C GLU A 108 -13.47 20.28 4.66
N HIS A 109 -12.66 19.22 4.77
CA HIS A 109 -11.86 18.93 5.95
C HIS A 109 -10.58 18.22 5.51
N GLU A 110 -9.42 18.86 5.70
CA GLU A 110 -8.12 18.31 5.36
C GLU A 110 -7.18 18.33 6.58
N PRO A 111 -7.02 17.20 7.28
CA PRO A 111 -6.19 17.12 8.47
C PRO A 111 -4.72 16.77 8.20
N ILE A 112 -4.35 16.43 6.95
CA ILE A 112 -3.02 15.89 6.60
C ILE A 112 -2.27 16.82 5.64
N ASP A 113 -2.91 17.19 4.55
CA ASP A 113 -2.27 17.95 3.47
C ASP A 113 -2.28 19.47 3.76
N PRO A 114 -1.25 20.23 3.37
CA PRO A 114 -1.21 21.68 3.62
C PRO A 114 -2.26 22.47 2.84
N ILE A 115 -2.74 21.91 1.71
CA ILE A 115 -3.74 22.53 0.85
C ILE A 115 -4.86 21.52 0.62
N ALA A 116 -6.07 21.92 1.00
CA ALA A 116 -7.28 21.13 0.81
C ALA A 116 -7.73 21.10 -0.67
N GLY A 117 -8.45 20.05 -1.06
CA GLY A 117 -9.02 19.93 -2.41
C GLY A 117 -8.38 18.78 -3.20
N ARG A 118 -8.36 18.91 -4.53
CA ARG A 118 -7.99 17.82 -5.44
C ARG A 118 -7.36 18.33 -6.73
N ILE A 119 -6.70 17.41 -7.44
CA ILE A 119 -6.24 17.64 -8.81
C ILE A 119 -7.48 17.87 -9.72
N PRO A 120 -7.49 18.92 -10.55
CA PRO A 120 -8.58 19.15 -11.51
C PRO A 120 -8.86 17.92 -12.39
N GLY A 121 -10.14 17.59 -12.57
CA GLY A 121 -10.56 16.42 -13.35
C GLY A 121 -10.53 15.07 -12.61
N ALA A 122 -9.87 14.98 -11.46
CA ALA A 122 -9.84 13.74 -10.68
C ALA A 122 -11.24 13.30 -10.22
N LYS A 123 -11.43 11.99 -10.10
CA LYS A 123 -12.62 11.34 -9.54
C LYS A 123 -12.26 10.75 -8.18
N ASN A 124 -13.23 10.69 -7.27
CA ASN A 124 -13.04 10.09 -5.96
C ASN A 124 -13.53 8.63 -5.96
N ARG A 125 -12.68 7.73 -5.48
CA ARG A 125 -13.04 6.35 -5.15
C ARG A 125 -12.45 6.04 -3.78
N PHE A 126 -13.23 6.29 -2.73
CA PHE A 126 -12.74 6.14 -1.37
C PHE A 126 -12.27 4.71 -1.10
N SER A 127 -11.05 4.56 -0.58
CA SER A 127 -10.45 3.23 -0.39
C SER A 127 -11.24 2.32 0.54
N ALA A 128 -11.91 2.87 1.56
CA ALA A 128 -12.70 2.07 2.49
C ALA A 128 -13.93 1.42 1.83
N ASP A 129 -14.44 1.99 0.74
CA ASP A 129 -15.57 1.42 -0.03
C ASP A 129 -15.18 0.17 -0.83
N ASN A 130 -13.90 -0.23 -0.79
CA ASN A 130 -13.42 -1.47 -1.40
C ASN A 130 -13.43 -2.65 -0.42
N LEU A 131 -13.72 -2.40 0.86
CA LEU A 131 -13.68 -3.41 1.91
C LEU A 131 -15.08 -3.92 2.22
N ALA A 132 -15.19 -5.22 2.50
CA ALA A 132 -16.41 -5.78 3.06
C ALA A 132 -16.51 -5.43 4.56
N PRO A 133 -17.66 -5.63 5.22
CA PRO A 133 -17.77 -5.43 6.67
C PRO A 133 -16.76 -6.24 7.52
N GLN A 134 -16.20 -7.31 6.95
CA GLN A 134 -15.20 -8.17 7.60
C GLN A 134 -13.75 -7.82 7.22
N GLY A 135 -13.57 -6.68 6.53
CA GLY A 135 -12.35 -6.36 5.79
C GLY A 135 -12.42 -6.89 4.37
#